data_AF-A0A9W9ZEP7-F1
#
_entry.id   AF-A0A9W9ZEP7-F1
#
_cell.length_a   1.000
_cell.length_b   1.000
_cell.length_c   1.000
_cell.angle_alpha   90.00
_cell.angle_beta   90.00
_cell.angle_gamma   90.00
#
_symmetry.space_group_name_H-M   'P 1'
#
loop_
_entity.id
_entity.type
_entity.pdbx_description
1 polymer ?
#
loop_
_entity_poly.entity_id
_entity_poly.type
_entity_poly.pdbx_seq_one_letter_code
_entity_poly.pdbx_strand_id
1 'polypeptide(L)'
;MANNSKISNSPVTLAALEDMMKALKKELFEVLLFVNNVTKITLCDIDPITGKVVKDYFVESNMSKEDATKRQQFSKYLKQIGKAAEQRDDLYLSNIEVKTCHYVLNLRDSLGNEEKWLIVQQVGFGDEVQTSIVDAYKRHDLGMLPRETGLPVHINGHFALDHEARRNLWRDEATGYRSDWNNALLTDVIASCYLTLLEEVKRFYNLPITRDTEPVTLNCSKDALVKVIDDYEKLFPFGDFQNPYWETLVQSVYQGMDKKRLRLLPVVRSDASEGTSPNVQLAWLPPTGEGKSKAFFNNLGKHDCFASQPRRSVNQSKAEEEEKRRNERKTSFEEILLETGFNFVKLSLNVYEALQKSGVDSRCVSPSSVMEFYTTFNNEDPLCRIGSISVDVGETPFKNADGVTLVLKYCKDDVNFLENLPGLPLLVTQDNRLREFSSCDPKFLSRYLDILPQCREMFVDNHVRIQIFDDALSPKSPVFKCFGVQEFAANLHRTLPPSISVAMGT
;
A
#
# COMPACT_ATOMS: atom_id res chain seq x y z
N MET A 1 9.30 0.43 -63.00
CA MET A 1 9.23 -1.03 -62.76
C MET A 1 7.95 -1.46 -62.03
N ALA A 2 7.40 -0.68 -61.08
CA ALA A 2 6.19 -1.08 -60.34
C ALA A 2 4.93 -1.32 -61.21
N ASN A 3 4.65 -0.47 -62.21
CA ASN A 3 3.45 -0.57 -63.04
C ASN A 3 3.30 -1.88 -63.86
N ASN A 4 4.39 -2.64 -64.03
CA ASN A 4 4.39 -3.90 -64.78
C ASN A 4 4.54 -5.13 -63.85
N SER A 5 4.51 -4.92 -62.53
CA SER A 5 4.62 -6.00 -61.54
C SER A 5 3.31 -6.75 -61.42
N LYS A 6 3.37 -8.08 -61.32
CA LYS A 6 2.18 -8.91 -61.02
C LYS A 6 1.86 -9.00 -59.52
N ILE A 7 2.74 -8.46 -58.66
CA ILE A 7 2.65 -8.60 -57.19
C ILE A 7 2.12 -7.31 -56.55
N SER A 8 2.67 -6.15 -56.94
CA SER A 8 2.24 -4.86 -56.42
C SER A 8 2.54 -3.76 -57.43
N ASN A 9 1.50 -2.97 -57.74
CA ASN A 9 1.59 -1.85 -58.67
C ASN A 9 2.06 -0.56 -57.99
N SER A 10 2.23 -0.58 -56.66
CA SER A 10 2.62 0.59 -55.87
C SER A 10 4.15 0.71 -55.80
N PRO A 11 4.76 1.79 -56.31
CA PRO A 11 6.20 2.01 -56.18
C PRO A 11 6.55 2.38 -54.72
N VAL A 12 7.62 1.78 -54.19
CA VAL A 12 8.24 2.25 -52.94
C VAL A 12 9.07 3.49 -53.28
N THR A 13 8.62 4.66 -52.81
CA THR A 13 9.34 5.93 -53.00
C THR A 13 10.33 6.16 -51.86
N LEU A 14 11.32 7.04 -52.06
CA LEU A 14 12.23 7.46 -50.99
C LEU A 14 11.46 8.05 -49.80
N ALA A 15 10.44 8.88 -50.05
CA ALA A 15 9.59 9.43 -49.01
C ALA A 15 8.84 8.34 -48.21
N ALA A 16 8.30 7.32 -48.90
CA ALA A 16 7.63 6.20 -48.24
C ALA A 16 8.61 5.36 -47.40
N LEU A 17 9.86 5.21 -47.85
CA LEU A 17 10.91 4.54 -47.08
C LEU A 17 11.32 5.38 -45.86
N GLU A 18 11.46 6.69 -46.00
CA GLU A 18 11.74 7.61 -44.88
C GLU A 18 10.62 7.57 -43.83
N ASP A 19 9.36 7.58 -44.24
CA ASP A 19 8.21 7.44 -43.35
C ASP A 19 8.22 6.08 -42.62
N MET A 20 8.53 5.00 -43.33
CA MET A 20 8.66 3.66 -42.74
C MET A 20 9.81 3.60 -41.73
N MET A 21 10.96 4.18 -42.05
CA MET A 21 12.10 4.25 -41.13
C MET A 21 11.79 5.12 -39.91
N LYS A 22 11.06 6.22 -40.09
CA LYS A 22 10.60 7.08 -39.00
C LYS A 22 9.58 6.38 -38.10
N ALA A 23 8.68 5.57 -38.68
CA ALA A 23 7.78 4.73 -37.92
C ALA A 23 8.55 3.67 -37.13
N LEU A 24 9.46 2.94 -37.78
CA LEU A 24 10.30 1.94 -37.12
C LEU A 24 11.11 2.55 -35.96
N LYS A 25 11.71 3.74 -36.14
CA LYS A 25 12.44 4.45 -35.08
C LYS A 25 11.63 4.63 -33.81
N LYS A 26 10.33 4.90 -33.91
CA LYS A 26 9.44 5.08 -32.75
C LYS A 26 9.19 3.78 -31.98
N GLU A 27 9.24 2.64 -32.67
CA GLU A 27 8.93 1.32 -32.11
C GLU A 27 10.20 0.56 -31.64
N LEU A 28 11.41 1.04 -31.96
CA LEU A 28 12.65 0.30 -31.71
C LEU A 28 12.91 0.00 -30.22
N PHE A 29 12.45 0.86 -29.31
CA PHE A 29 12.49 0.57 -27.87
C PHE A 29 11.64 -0.65 -27.53
N GLU A 30 10.37 -0.67 -27.94
CA GLU A 30 9.45 -1.79 -27.70
C GLU A 30 9.93 -3.09 -28.36
N VAL A 31 10.47 -3.03 -29.58
CA VAL A 31 11.01 -4.21 -30.29
C VAL A 31 12.11 -4.88 -29.47
N LEU A 32 13.00 -4.10 -28.84
CA LEU A 32 14.10 -4.64 -28.03
C LEU A 32 13.63 -5.35 -26.75
N LEU A 33 12.41 -5.10 -26.27
CA LEU A 33 11.82 -5.81 -25.13
C LEU A 33 11.55 -7.30 -25.44
N PHE A 34 11.21 -7.61 -26.70
CA PHE A 34 10.72 -8.93 -27.10
C PHE A 34 11.76 -9.84 -27.76
N VAL A 35 12.92 -9.29 -28.16
CA VAL A 35 14.00 -10.06 -28.81
C VAL A 35 15.01 -10.58 -27.79
N ASN A 36 15.34 -11.87 -27.88
CA ASN A 36 16.19 -12.55 -26.90
C ASN A 36 17.69 -12.40 -27.14
N ASN A 37 18.12 -12.30 -28.40
CA ASN A 37 19.55 -12.32 -28.77
C ASN A 37 20.03 -11.02 -29.40
N VAL A 38 19.11 -10.17 -29.85
CA VAL A 38 19.45 -8.88 -30.47
C VAL A 38 19.62 -7.86 -29.35
N THR A 39 20.80 -7.29 -29.24
CA THR A 39 21.13 -6.30 -28.20
C THR A 39 21.28 -4.88 -28.74
N LYS A 40 21.39 -4.73 -30.07
CA LYS A 40 21.53 -3.43 -30.73
C LYS A 40 20.93 -3.49 -32.12
N ILE A 41 20.14 -2.48 -32.46
CA ILE A 41 19.60 -2.26 -33.81
C ILE A 41 20.08 -0.88 -34.25
N THR A 42 20.72 -0.81 -35.41
CA THR A 42 21.20 0.44 -36.01
C THR A 42 20.54 0.66 -37.36
N LEU A 43 19.99 1.85 -37.56
CA LEU A 43 19.43 2.33 -38.82
C LEU A 43 20.41 3.34 -39.43
N CYS A 44 20.88 3.05 -40.65
CA CYS A 44 21.91 3.82 -41.33
C CYS A 44 21.41 4.44 -42.64
N ASP A 45 21.79 5.70 -42.89
CA ASP A 45 21.65 6.33 -44.21
C ASP A 45 22.98 6.28 -44.95
N ILE A 46 22.95 5.91 -46.24
CA ILE A 46 24.13 5.88 -47.12
C ILE A 46 24.11 7.11 -48.03
N ASP A 47 25.21 7.85 -48.07
CA ASP A 47 25.42 8.94 -49.00
C ASP A 47 25.45 8.41 -50.45
N PRO A 48 24.55 8.87 -51.34
CA PRO A 48 24.54 8.41 -52.72
C PRO A 48 25.77 8.87 -53.53
N ILE A 49 26.47 9.93 -53.10
CA ILE A 49 27.64 10.49 -53.78
C ILE A 49 28.92 9.86 -53.25
N THR A 50 29.06 9.78 -51.92
CA THR A 50 30.30 9.29 -51.29
C THR A 50 30.28 7.80 -50.98
N GLY A 51 29.11 7.15 -51.01
CA GLY A 51 28.93 5.74 -50.65
C GLY A 51 29.17 5.43 -49.16
N LYS A 52 29.36 6.46 -48.33
CA LYS A 52 29.65 6.32 -46.90
C LYS A 52 28.38 6.44 -46.08
N VAL A 53 28.38 5.82 -44.90
CA VAL A 53 27.31 5.97 -43.91
C VAL A 53 27.37 7.38 -43.33
N VAL A 54 26.23 8.09 -43.32
CA VAL A 54 26.15 9.52 -42.94
C VAL A 54 25.42 9.73 -41.62
N LYS A 55 24.43 8.89 -41.32
CA LYS A 55 23.62 8.98 -40.10
C LYS A 55 23.37 7.60 -39.56
N ASP A 56 23.58 7.42 -38.26
CA ASP A 56 23.31 6.20 -37.51
C ASP A 56 22.38 6.52 -36.33
N TYR A 57 21.12 6.12 -36.46
CA TYR A 57 20.26 6.00 -35.29
C TYR A 57 20.41 4.59 -34.74
N PHE A 58 20.72 4.44 -33.46
CA PHE A 58 20.72 3.12 -32.84
C PHE A 58 19.88 3.11 -31.57
N VAL A 59 19.31 1.96 -31.28
CA VAL A 59 18.81 1.61 -29.94
C VAL A 59 19.55 0.36 -29.50
N GLU A 60 20.00 0.35 -28.25
CA GLU A 60 20.67 -0.79 -27.67
C GLU A 60 20.15 -1.10 -26.27
N SER A 61 20.21 -2.37 -25.92
CA SER A 61 19.78 -2.91 -24.65
C SER A 61 20.98 -3.35 -23.82
N ASN A 62 20.98 -2.99 -22.55
CA ASN A 62 21.98 -3.36 -21.58
C ASN A 62 21.33 -3.94 -20.32
N MET A 63 21.92 -5.01 -19.77
CA MET A 63 21.46 -5.67 -18.54
C MET A 63 22.65 -6.18 -17.74
N SER A 64 22.43 -6.45 -16.45
CA SER A 64 23.47 -7.03 -15.61
C SER A 64 23.84 -8.45 -16.06
N LYS A 65 25.06 -8.92 -15.72
CA LYS A 65 25.47 -10.31 -16.00
C LYS A 65 24.56 -11.34 -15.31
N GLU A 66 24.08 -10.99 -14.12
CA GLU A 66 23.14 -11.82 -13.36
C GLU A 66 21.80 -11.93 -14.10
N ASP A 67 21.23 -10.81 -14.52
CA ASP A 67 19.99 -10.74 -15.29
C ASP A 67 20.08 -11.45 -16.64
N ALA A 68 21.19 -11.28 -17.36
CA ALA A 68 21.45 -12.00 -18.60
C ALA A 68 21.47 -13.52 -18.37
N THR A 69 22.05 -13.97 -17.26
CA THR A 69 22.09 -15.38 -16.88
C THR A 69 20.69 -15.89 -16.54
N LYS A 70 19.91 -15.16 -15.72
CA LYS A 70 18.51 -15.49 -15.39
C LYS A 70 17.67 -15.64 -16.66
N ARG A 71 17.73 -14.66 -17.56
CA ARG A 71 17.04 -14.67 -18.86
C ARG A 71 17.46 -15.85 -19.74
N GLN A 72 18.76 -16.13 -19.82
CA GLN A 72 19.27 -17.25 -20.62
C GLN A 72 18.82 -18.61 -20.05
N GLN A 73 18.84 -18.79 -18.73
CA GLN A 73 18.34 -20.00 -18.08
C GLN A 73 16.85 -20.22 -18.36
N PHE A 74 16.05 -19.15 -18.26
CA PHE A 74 14.63 -19.21 -18.59
C PHE A 74 14.38 -19.56 -20.05
N SER A 75 15.09 -18.92 -20.99
CA SER A 75 14.98 -19.25 -22.42
C SER A 75 15.41 -20.68 -22.74
N LYS A 76 16.44 -21.21 -22.07
CA LYS A 76 16.85 -22.63 -22.20
C LYS A 76 15.75 -23.57 -21.73
N TYR A 77 15.11 -23.27 -20.60
CA TYR A 77 13.99 -24.05 -20.07
C TYR A 77 12.80 -24.07 -21.04
N LEU A 78 12.41 -22.91 -21.58
CA LEU A 78 11.33 -22.84 -22.60
C LEU A 78 11.65 -23.68 -23.84
N LYS A 79 12.90 -23.66 -24.33
CA LYS A 79 13.33 -24.50 -25.46
C LYS A 79 13.26 -26.00 -25.12
N GLN A 80 13.53 -26.39 -23.89
CA GLN A 80 13.41 -27.79 -23.45
C GLN A 80 11.95 -28.23 -23.44
N ILE A 81 11.04 -27.41 -22.89
CA ILE A 81 9.60 -27.68 -22.92
C ILE A 81 9.10 -27.80 -24.36
N GLY A 82 9.44 -26.84 -25.23
CA GLY A 82 9.01 -26.85 -26.63
C GLY A 82 9.46 -28.12 -27.37
N LYS A 83 10.73 -28.51 -27.22
CA LYS A 83 11.26 -29.75 -27.81
C LYS A 83 10.57 -31.00 -27.27
N ALA A 84 10.27 -31.02 -25.98
CA ALA A 84 9.60 -32.16 -25.37
C ALA A 84 8.15 -32.27 -25.89
N ALA A 85 7.46 -31.15 -26.10
CA ALA A 85 6.10 -31.10 -26.63
C ALA A 85 6.02 -31.58 -28.09
N GLU A 86 7.06 -31.31 -28.89
CA GLU A 86 7.17 -31.84 -30.25
C GLU A 86 7.45 -33.36 -30.30
N GLN A 87 8.05 -33.93 -29.24
CA GLN A 87 8.50 -35.33 -29.20
C GLN A 87 7.58 -36.28 -28.43
N ARG A 88 6.72 -35.76 -27.54
CA ARG A 88 5.77 -36.54 -26.76
C ARG A 88 4.36 -36.00 -27.00
N ASP A 89 3.47 -36.86 -27.49
CA ASP A 89 2.03 -36.58 -27.65
C ASP A 89 1.32 -36.30 -26.30
N ASP A 90 1.99 -36.60 -25.18
CA ASP A 90 1.44 -36.60 -23.81
C ASP A 90 2.00 -35.49 -22.89
N LEU A 91 2.54 -34.39 -23.41
CA LEU A 91 2.87 -33.24 -22.56
C LEU A 91 1.61 -32.45 -22.19
N TYR A 92 1.08 -32.76 -21.01
CA TYR A 92 -0.04 -32.03 -20.43
C TYR A 92 0.43 -30.65 -19.93
N LEU A 93 -0.36 -29.60 -20.20
CA LEU A 93 -0.20 -28.25 -19.63
C LEU A 93 -0.02 -28.28 -18.10
N SER A 94 -0.67 -29.24 -17.43
CA SER A 94 -0.58 -29.49 -15.98
C SER A 94 0.76 -30.05 -15.51
N ASN A 95 1.60 -30.59 -16.41
CA ASN A 95 2.90 -31.17 -16.05
C ASN A 95 4.05 -30.18 -16.21
N ILE A 96 3.78 -28.97 -16.71
CA ILE A 96 4.78 -27.92 -16.85
C ILE A 96 5.00 -27.29 -15.48
N GLU A 97 6.17 -27.53 -14.88
CA GLU A 97 6.55 -26.92 -13.61
C GLU A 97 6.56 -25.39 -13.77
N VAL A 98 5.90 -24.70 -12.82
CA VAL A 98 5.86 -23.25 -12.76
C VAL A 98 7.28 -22.71 -12.63
N LYS A 99 7.71 -21.93 -13.62
CA LYS A 99 8.96 -21.18 -13.53
C LYS A 99 8.73 -19.71 -13.79
N THR A 100 9.35 -18.90 -12.93
CA THR A 100 9.30 -17.45 -13.01
C THR A 100 10.73 -16.90 -13.16
N CYS A 101 10.88 -15.90 -14.01
CA CYS A 101 12.12 -15.18 -14.25
C CYS A 101 11.84 -13.68 -14.17
N HIS A 102 12.70 -12.94 -13.47
CA HIS A 102 12.68 -11.49 -13.44
C HIS A 102 14.06 -10.94 -13.81
N TYR A 103 14.08 -9.81 -14.50
CA TYR A 103 15.31 -9.11 -14.85
C TYR A 103 15.06 -7.64 -15.17
N VAL A 104 16.11 -6.81 -15.07
CA VAL A 104 16.06 -5.39 -15.46
C VAL A 104 16.73 -5.20 -16.81
N LEU A 105 16.05 -4.49 -17.72
CA LEU A 105 16.55 -4.14 -19.04
C LEU A 105 16.64 -2.62 -19.17
N ASN A 106 17.83 -2.11 -19.47
CA ASN A 106 18.05 -0.69 -19.75
C ASN A 106 18.16 -0.53 -21.25
N LEU A 107 17.29 0.28 -21.85
CA LEU A 107 17.32 0.64 -23.25
C LEU A 107 17.85 2.05 -23.38
N ARG A 108 18.69 2.29 -24.38
CA ARG A 108 19.12 3.64 -24.72
C ARG A 108 19.24 3.83 -26.22
N ASP A 109 18.99 5.04 -26.68
CA ASP A 109 19.21 5.40 -28.08
C ASP A 109 20.41 6.33 -28.29
N SER A 110 20.73 6.59 -29.56
CA SER A 110 21.83 7.49 -29.93
C SER A 110 21.55 8.97 -29.66
N LEU A 111 20.33 9.34 -29.25
CA LEU A 111 19.92 10.70 -28.91
C LEU A 111 19.99 10.97 -27.39
N GLY A 112 20.31 9.95 -26.59
CA GLY A 112 20.40 10.05 -25.12
C GLY A 112 19.09 9.76 -24.39
N ASN A 113 18.07 9.26 -25.09
CA ASN A 113 16.86 8.76 -24.43
C ASN A 113 17.16 7.43 -23.75
N GLU A 114 16.72 7.26 -22.51
CA GLU A 114 16.91 6.03 -21.74
C GLU A 114 15.59 5.56 -21.14
N GLU A 115 15.35 4.25 -21.19
CA GLU A 115 14.22 3.59 -20.53
C GLU A 115 14.73 2.43 -19.69
N LYS A 116 14.14 2.26 -18.51
CA LYS A 116 14.49 1.18 -17.59
C LYS A 116 13.26 0.32 -17.32
N TRP A 117 13.32 -0.93 -17.75
CA TRP A 117 12.22 -1.87 -17.69
C TRP A 117 12.49 -2.98 -16.67
N LEU A 118 11.54 -3.21 -15.76
CA LEU A 118 11.48 -4.42 -14.95
C LEU A 118 10.60 -5.43 -15.68
N ILE A 119 11.17 -6.57 -16.06
CA ILE A 119 10.44 -7.61 -16.80
C ILE A 119 10.30 -8.82 -15.89
N VAL A 120 9.06 -9.30 -15.74
CA VAL A 120 8.74 -10.57 -15.08
C VAL A 120 8.04 -11.48 -16.08
N GLN A 121 8.52 -12.72 -16.19
CA GLN A 121 8.00 -13.75 -17.07
C GLN A 121 7.68 -14.99 -16.25
N GLN A 122 6.53 -15.60 -16.52
CA GLN A 122 6.14 -16.86 -15.92
C GLN A 122 5.66 -17.84 -17.00
N VAL A 123 5.98 -19.11 -16.82
CA VAL A 123 5.42 -20.24 -17.59
C VAL A 123 4.92 -21.31 -16.60
N GLY A 124 3.87 -22.02 -16.99
CA GLY A 124 3.22 -23.04 -16.16
C GLY A 124 2.09 -22.49 -15.29
N PHE A 125 1.16 -23.38 -14.93
CA PHE A 125 0.01 -23.13 -14.06
C PHE A 125 0.31 -23.66 -12.65
N GLY A 126 0.02 -22.86 -11.63
CA GLY A 126 0.08 -23.30 -10.24
C GLY A 126 -1.15 -24.09 -9.82
N ASP A 127 -2.30 -23.82 -10.43
CA ASP A 127 -3.57 -24.50 -10.19
C ASP A 127 -3.91 -25.50 -11.30
N GLU A 128 -4.92 -26.36 -11.07
CA GLU A 128 -5.37 -27.33 -12.07
C GLU A 128 -6.05 -26.64 -13.28
N VAL A 129 -5.63 -27.02 -14.49
CA VAL A 129 -6.17 -26.48 -15.74
C VAL A 129 -7.37 -27.30 -16.21
N GLN A 130 -8.46 -26.64 -16.59
CA GLN A 130 -9.66 -27.30 -17.08
C GLN A 130 -9.40 -28.15 -18.34
N THR A 131 -10.07 -29.30 -18.45
CA THR A 131 -9.87 -30.25 -19.57
C THR A 131 -10.19 -29.63 -20.94
N SER A 132 -11.21 -28.77 -21.01
CA SER A 132 -11.60 -28.05 -22.23
C SER A 132 -10.45 -27.23 -22.83
N ILE A 133 -9.64 -26.62 -21.96
CA ILE A 133 -8.46 -25.83 -22.32
C ILE A 133 -7.34 -26.76 -22.82
N VAL A 134 -7.09 -27.86 -22.11
CA VAL A 134 -6.05 -28.83 -22.49
C VAL A 134 -6.32 -29.38 -23.89
N ASP A 135 -7.58 -29.73 -24.18
CA ASP A 135 -7.98 -30.24 -25.49
C ASP A 135 -7.88 -29.17 -26.59
N ALA A 136 -8.19 -27.91 -26.28
CA ALA A 136 -8.05 -26.80 -27.22
C ALA A 136 -6.58 -26.48 -27.55
N TYR A 137 -5.70 -26.57 -26.55
CA TYR A 137 -4.25 -26.45 -26.76
C TYR A 137 -3.72 -27.52 -27.70
N LYS A 138 -4.13 -28.80 -27.49
CA LYS A 138 -3.77 -29.91 -28.39
C LYS A 138 -4.20 -29.65 -29.83
N ARG A 139 -5.35 -29.03 -30.05
CA ARG A 139 -5.87 -28.68 -31.38
C ARG A 139 -5.21 -27.45 -32.01
N HIS A 140 -4.30 -26.77 -31.30
CA HIS A 140 -3.64 -25.54 -31.75
C HIS A 140 -4.63 -24.38 -31.99
N ASP A 141 -5.76 -24.39 -31.26
CA ASP A 141 -6.87 -23.43 -31.43
C ASP A 141 -6.66 -22.09 -30.70
N LEU A 142 -5.52 -21.93 -30.02
CA LEU A 142 -5.21 -20.77 -29.17
C LEU A 142 -4.18 -19.87 -29.86
N GLY A 143 -4.64 -18.69 -30.30
CA GLY A 143 -3.81 -17.65 -30.90
C GLY A 143 -3.10 -16.77 -29.87
N MET A 144 -2.21 -15.88 -30.34
CA MET A 144 -1.37 -15.02 -29.51
C MET A 144 -1.41 -13.59 -30.04
N LEU A 145 -1.25 -12.59 -29.16
CA LEU A 145 -0.58 -11.29 -29.37
C LEU A 145 -0.90 -10.33 -28.18
N PRO A 146 -0.02 -9.36 -27.87
CA PRO A 146 -0.20 -8.39 -26.79
C PRO A 146 -1.11 -7.21 -27.18
N ARG A 147 -1.69 -6.55 -26.18
CA ARG A 147 -2.40 -5.26 -26.34
C ARG A 147 -2.41 -4.44 -25.05
N GLU A 148 -2.67 -3.14 -25.18
CA GLU A 148 -2.87 -2.21 -24.07
C GLU A 148 -4.09 -2.61 -23.21
N THR A 149 -3.88 -2.66 -21.90
CA THR A 149 -4.80 -3.28 -20.94
C THR A 149 -5.53 -2.25 -20.07
N GLY A 150 -5.10 -0.98 -20.09
CA GLY A 150 -5.54 0.04 -19.14
C GLY A 150 -5.00 -0.17 -17.72
N LEU A 151 -4.16 -1.18 -17.52
CA LEU A 151 -3.45 -1.45 -16.28
C LEU A 151 -2.16 -0.60 -16.23
N PRO A 152 -1.61 -0.36 -15.03
CA PRO A 152 -0.37 0.42 -14.88
C PRO A 152 0.89 -0.33 -15.37
N VAL A 153 0.73 -1.53 -15.92
CA VAL A 153 1.80 -2.40 -16.40
C VAL A 153 1.46 -2.98 -17.77
N HIS A 154 2.48 -3.22 -18.58
CA HIS A 154 2.33 -3.94 -19.84
C HIS A 154 2.20 -5.43 -19.59
N ILE A 155 1.14 -6.03 -20.10
CA ILE A 155 0.91 -7.48 -20.01
C ILE A 155 1.02 -8.08 -21.40
N ASN A 156 1.90 -9.08 -21.52
CA ASN A 156 2.01 -9.91 -22.70
C ASN A 156 1.71 -11.36 -22.31
N GLY A 157 0.82 -12.01 -23.05
CA GLY A 157 0.38 -13.36 -22.79
C GLY A 157 -0.22 -14.01 -24.02
N HIS A 158 -0.42 -15.32 -23.94
CA HIS A 158 -0.96 -16.13 -25.03
C HIS A 158 -2.49 -16.07 -25.04
N PHE A 159 -3.09 -14.89 -25.18
CA PHE A 159 -4.55 -14.73 -25.06
C PHE A 159 -5.32 -15.22 -26.29
N ALA A 160 -6.49 -15.84 -26.06
CA ALA A 160 -7.48 -16.06 -27.11
C ALA A 160 -8.15 -14.75 -27.54
N LEU A 161 -8.14 -14.48 -28.84
CA LEU A 161 -8.59 -13.22 -29.45
C LEU A 161 -9.88 -13.40 -30.28
N ASP A 162 -10.56 -12.29 -30.56
CA ASP A 162 -11.70 -12.23 -31.46
C ASP A 162 -11.34 -12.62 -32.92
N HIS A 163 -12.33 -13.17 -33.63
CA HIS A 163 -12.14 -13.71 -34.98
C HIS A 163 -11.91 -12.64 -36.05
N GLU A 164 -12.57 -11.48 -35.93
CA GLU A 164 -12.60 -10.47 -36.98
C GLU A 164 -11.37 -9.57 -36.99
N ALA A 165 -10.99 -9.05 -35.82
CA ALA A 165 -9.96 -8.03 -35.72
C ALA A 165 -8.63 -8.59 -35.18
N ARG A 166 -8.67 -9.71 -34.44
CA ARG A 166 -7.57 -10.18 -33.57
C ARG A 166 -7.01 -9.05 -32.73
N ARG A 167 -7.91 -8.16 -32.33
CA ARG A 167 -7.59 -6.95 -31.58
C ARG A 167 -8.18 -7.08 -30.20
N ASN A 168 -9.38 -7.62 -30.02
CA ASN A 168 -9.96 -7.75 -28.69
C ASN A 168 -9.77 -9.15 -28.12
N LEU A 169 -9.76 -9.26 -26.79
CA LEU A 169 -9.91 -10.55 -26.12
C LEU A 169 -11.25 -11.17 -26.54
N TRP A 170 -11.27 -12.50 -26.68
CA TRP A 170 -12.47 -13.27 -27.02
C TRP A 170 -13.63 -12.98 -26.05
N ARG A 171 -14.81 -12.57 -26.56
CA ARG A 171 -15.98 -12.19 -25.73
C ARG A 171 -17.29 -12.91 -26.04
N ASP A 172 -17.38 -13.65 -27.16
CA ASP A 172 -18.69 -14.06 -27.70
C ASP A 172 -19.36 -15.26 -27.02
N GLU A 173 -18.72 -15.89 -26.02
CA GLU A 173 -19.35 -16.96 -25.24
C GLU A 173 -18.93 -16.85 -23.78
N ALA A 174 -19.88 -16.62 -22.87
CA ALA A 174 -19.63 -16.61 -21.42
C ALA A 174 -19.07 -17.96 -20.92
N THR A 175 -19.26 -19.03 -21.70
CA THR A 175 -18.80 -20.40 -21.43
C THR A 175 -18.25 -21.00 -22.71
N GLY A 176 -16.94 -21.22 -22.77
CA GLY A 176 -16.26 -21.76 -23.94
C GLY A 176 -14.75 -21.80 -23.71
N TYR A 177 -14.06 -22.76 -24.32
CA TYR A 177 -12.65 -23.04 -24.03
C TYR A 177 -11.71 -21.82 -24.18
N ARG A 178 -12.05 -20.84 -25.03
CA ARG A 178 -11.30 -19.60 -25.20
C ARG A 178 -11.47 -18.64 -24.03
N SER A 179 -12.70 -18.52 -23.53
CA SER A 179 -13.01 -17.74 -22.33
C SER A 179 -12.39 -18.40 -21.10
N ASP A 180 -12.51 -19.73 -20.99
CA ASP A 180 -11.90 -20.53 -19.92
C ASP A 180 -10.36 -20.36 -19.93
N TRP A 181 -9.74 -20.38 -21.11
CA TRP A 181 -8.30 -20.17 -21.27
C TRP A 181 -7.85 -18.78 -20.83
N ASN A 182 -8.52 -17.73 -21.31
CA ASN A 182 -8.20 -16.36 -20.91
C ASN A 182 -8.35 -16.17 -19.40
N ASN A 183 -9.45 -16.69 -18.82
CA ASN A 183 -9.67 -16.64 -17.38
C ASN A 183 -8.59 -17.40 -16.62
N ALA A 184 -8.26 -18.64 -17.01
CA ALA A 184 -7.20 -19.42 -16.36
C ALA A 184 -5.84 -18.70 -16.41
N LEU A 185 -5.49 -18.09 -17.54
CA LEU A 185 -4.28 -17.28 -17.65
C LEU A 185 -4.29 -16.09 -16.69
N LEU A 186 -5.42 -15.38 -16.59
CA LEU A 186 -5.56 -14.19 -15.75
C LEU A 186 -5.60 -14.51 -14.27
N THR A 187 -6.28 -15.60 -13.88
CA THR A 187 -6.48 -15.98 -12.47
C THR A 187 -5.27 -16.63 -11.84
N ASP A 188 -4.45 -17.33 -12.63
CA ASP A 188 -3.29 -18.07 -12.12
C ASP A 188 -1.98 -17.47 -12.64
N VAL A 189 -1.67 -17.64 -13.93
CA VAL A 189 -0.32 -17.34 -14.48
C VAL A 189 0.01 -15.86 -14.38
N ILE A 190 -0.89 -15.00 -14.88
CA ILE A 190 -0.68 -13.55 -14.92
C ILE A 190 -0.84 -12.96 -13.53
N ALA A 191 -1.84 -13.39 -12.74
CA ALA A 191 -1.97 -12.93 -11.35
C ALA A 191 -0.71 -13.26 -10.52
N SER A 192 -0.19 -14.48 -10.63
CA SER A 192 1.05 -14.88 -9.96
C SER A 192 2.25 -14.05 -10.44
N CYS A 193 2.37 -13.84 -11.76
CA CYS A 193 3.42 -13.01 -12.34
C CYS A 193 3.33 -11.55 -11.86
N TYR A 194 2.12 -10.99 -11.76
CA TYR A 194 1.86 -9.64 -11.25
C TYR A 194 2.27 -9.51 -9.78
N LEU A 195 1.97 -10.52 -8.96
CA LEU A 195 2.40 -10.53 -7.56
C LEU A 195 3.93 -10.56 -7.43
N THR A 196 4.60 -11.38 -8.23
CA THR A 196 6.08 -11.36 -8.30
C THR A 196 6.59 -10.01 -8.78
N LEU A 197 5.93 -9.36 -9.74
CA LEU A 197 6.27 -8.00 -10.17
C LEU A 197 6.19 -7.02 -8.99
N LEU A 198 5.09 -6.98 -8.24
CA LEU A 198 4.95 -6.09 -7.09
C LEU A 198 5.99 -6.34 -5.98
N GLU A 199 6.47 -7.57 -5.82
CA GLU A 199 7.58 -7.88 -4.93
C GLU A 199 8.93 -7.37 -5.47
N GLU A 200 9.23 -7.64 -6.74
CA GLU A 200 10.50 -7.26 -7.37
C GLU A 200 10.62 -5.74 -7.60
N VAL A 201 9.50 -5.01 -7.70
CA VAL A 201 9.50 -3.54 -7.74
C VAL A 201 10.19 -2.96 -6.50
N LYS A 202 10.08 -3.61 -5.34
CA LYS A 202 10.79 -3.16 -4.14
C LYS A 202 12.30 -3.12 -4.38
N ARG A 203 12.86 -4.17 -5.00
CA ARG A 203 14.28 -4.17 -5.42
C ARG A 203 14.57 -3.10 -6.46
N PHE A 204 13.66 -2.96 -7.42
CA PHE A 204 13.81 -2.01 -8.51
C PHE A 204 13.92 -0.55 -8.03
N TYR A 205 13.19 -0.20 -6.98
CA TYR A 205 13.26 1.08 -6.28
C TYR A 205 14.27 1.12 -5.12
N ASN A 206 15.10 0.08 -4.96
CA ASN A 206 16.05 -0.07 -3.86
C ASN A 206 15.40 0.04 -2.47
N LEU A 207 14.12 -0.35 -2.35
CA LEU A 207 13.43 -0.47 -1.08
C LEU A 207 13.93 -1.74 -0.37
N PRO A 208 14.08 -1.69 0.96
CA PRO A 208 14.49 -2.86 1.73
C PRO A 208 13.46 -3.97 1.58
N ILE A 209 13.95 -5.17 1.28
CA ILE A 209 13.13 -6.38 1.29
C ILE A 209 13.26 -7.01 2.66
N THR A 210 12.18 -7.05 3.39
CA THR A 210 12.10 -7.80 4.63
C THR A 210 11.65 -9.23 4.35
N ARG A 211 12.50 -10.20 4.67
CA ARG A 211 12.05 -11.59 4.86
C ARG A 211 11.46 -11.78 6.26
N ASP A 212 11.88 -10.92 7.19
CA ASP A 212 11.49 -10.96 8.61
C ASP A 212 10.35 -9.99 8.93
N THR A 213 9.74 -10.16 10.10
CA THR A 213 8.60 -9.36 10.57
C THR A 213 9.01 -7.95 11.03
N GLU A 214 10.31 -7.67 11.10
CA GLU A 214 10.84 -6.46 11.72
C GLU A 214 10.94 -5.27 10.75
N PRO A 215 10.63 -4.05 11.22
CA PRO A 215 10.82 -2.83 10.44
C PRO A 215 12.30 -2.60 10.14
N VAL A 216 12.59 -2.04 8.97
CA VAL A 216 13.94 -1.65 8.57
C VAL A 216 14.12 -0.15 8.73
N THR A 217 15.16 0.25 9.44
CA THR A 217 15.57 1.65 9.55
C THR A 217 16.38 2.06 8.33
N LEU A 218 15.90 3.10 7.65
CA LEU A 218 16.53 3.70 6.49
C LEU A 218 17.07 5.07 6.85
N ASN A 219 18.30 5.34 6.42
CA ASN A 219 18.88 6.68 6.50
C ASN A 219 18.47 7.47 5.24
N CYS A 220 17.23 7.96 5.23
CA CYS A 220 16.69 8.76 4.13
C CYS A 220 15.63 9.75 4.62
N SER A 221 15.34 10.76 3.81
CA SER A 221 14.23 11.67 4.09
C SER A 221 12.88 10.96 3.98
N LYS A 222 11.99 11.19 4.96
CA LYS A 222 10.61 10.67 4.95
C LYS A 222 9.87 11.05 3.67
N ASP A 223 10.00 12.30 3.22
CA ASP A 223 9.31 12.78 2.01
C ASP A 223 9.84 12.11 0.74
N ALA A 224 11.14 11.82 0.69
CA ALA A 224 11.72 11.10 -0.44
C ALA A 224 11.20 9.65 -0.49
N LEU A 225 11.12 8.98 0.66
CA LEU A 225 10.57 7.63 0.75
C LEU A 225 9.08 7.59 0.40
N VAL A 226 8.29 8.56 0.89
CA VAL A 226 6.86 8.66 0.58
C VAL A 226 6.64 8.80 -0.92
N LYS A 227 7.43 9.64 -1.63
CA LYS A 227 7.32 9.75 -3.10
C LYS A 227 7.57 8.42 -3.81
N VAL A 228 8.56 7.64 -3.37
CA VAL A 228 8.84 6.30 -3.93
C VAL A 228 7.67 5.34 -3.66
N ILE A 229 7.03 5.45 -2.49
CA ILE A 229 5.84 4.66 -2.15
C ILE A 229 4.63 5.09 -2.99
N ASP A 230 4.47 6.38 -3.26
CA ASP A 230 3.41 6.89 -4.14
C ASP A 230 3.60 6.37 -5.57
N ASP A 231 4.85 6.28 -6.05
CA ASP A 231 5.16 5.65 -7.34
C ASP A 231 4.93 4.13 -7.32
N TYR A 232 5.23 3.45 -6.21
CA TYR A 232 4.93 2.04 -6.00
C TYR A 232 3.41 1.77 -6.02
N GLU A 233 2.61 2.62 -5.38
CA GLU A 233 1.15 2.47 -5.34
C GLU A 233 0.53 2.49 -6.74
N LYS A 234 1.06 3.33 -7.65
CA LYS A 234 0.57 3.42 -9.04
C LYS A 234 0.59 2.09 -9.78
N LEU A 235 1.39 1.13 -9.33
CA LEU A 235 1.52 -0.20 -9.95
C LEU A 235 0.46 -1.19 -9.45
N PHE A 236 -0.31 -0.85 -8.40
CA PHE A 236 -1.42 -1.71 -7.96
C PHE A 236 -2.56 -1.65 -8.96
N PRO A 237 -3.19 -2.79 -9.29
CA PRO A 237 -4.30 -2.80 -10.22
C PRO A 237 -5.55 -2.32 -9.47
N PHE A 238 -6.05 -1.15 -9.81
CA PHE A 238 -7.36 -0.66 -9.36
C PHE A 238 -7.92 0.32 -10.40
N GLY A 239 -9.25 0.38 -10.53
CA GLY A 239 -9.93 1.20 -11.52
C GLY A 239 -11.18 0.51 -12.08
N ASP A 240 -11.95 1.26 -12.85
CA ASP A 240 -13.12 0.74 -13.54
C ASP A 240 -12.70 0.21 -14.91
N PHE A 241 -12.71 -1.12 -15.07
CA PHE A 241 -12.32 -1.75 -16.33
C PHE A 241 -13.57 -2.06 -17.15
N GLN A 242 -13.64 -1.53 -18.38
CA GLN A 242 -14.71 -1.90 -19.33
C GLN A 242 -14.64 -3.38 -19.78
N ASN A 243 -13.56 -4.08 -19.42
CA ASN A 243 -13.32 -5.47 -19.79
C ASN A 243 -13.36 -6.37 -18.55
N PRO A 244 -14.30 -7.33 -18.45
CA PRO A 244 -14.43 -8.21 -17.28
C PRO A 244 -13.20 -9.09 -17.04
N TYR A 245 -12.41 -9.36 -18.08
CA TYR A 245 -11.14 -10.07 -17.91
C TYR A 245 -10.15 -9.33 -17.02
N TRP A 246 -10.09 -8.00 -17.12
CA TRP A 246 -9.19 -7.22 -16.27
C TRP A 246 -9.70 -7.13 -14.84
N GLU A 247 -11.02 -7.07 -14.63
CA GLU A 247 -11.62 -7.22 -13.30
C GLU A 247 -11.27 -8.57 -12.67
N THR A 248 -11.34 -9.64 -13.47
CA THR A 248 -10.95 -11.00 -13.05
C THR A 248 -9.48 -11.06 -12.63
N LEU A 249 -8.59 -10.43 -13.38
CA LEU A 249 -7.17 -10.31 -13.00
C LEU A 249 -7.01 -9.53 -11.70
N VAL A 250 -7.63 -8.36 -11.58
CA VAL A 250 -7.55 -7.52 -10.36
C VAL A 250 -7.97 -8.31 -9.13
N GLN A 251 -9.12 -8.99 -9.22
CA GLN A 251 -9.64 -9.83 -8.15
C GLN A 251 -8.64 -10.94 -7.79
N SER A 252 -8.09 -11.62 -8.78
CA SER A 252 -7.15 -12.73 -8.59
C SER A 252 -5.81 -12.26 -8.01
N VAL A 253 -5.34 -11.06 -8.36
CA VAL A 253 -4.14 -10.46 -7.79
C VAL A 253 -4.35 -10.22 -6.29
N TYR A 254 -5.42 -9.56 -5.87
CA TYR A 254 -5.65 -9.29 -4.44
C TYR A 254 -5.95 -10.56 -3.64
N GLN A 255 -6.71 -11.50 -4.20
CA GLN A 255 -6.94 -12.82 -3.56
C GLN A 255 -5.64 -13.61 -3.44
N GLY A 256 -4.79 -13.59 -4.47
CA GLY A 256 -3.48 -14.23 -4.43
C GLY A 256 -2.53 -13.55 -3.43
N MET A 257 -2.58 -12.22 -3.33
CA MET A 257 -1.83 -11.44 -2.33
C MET A 257 -2.18 -11.89 -0.91
N ASP A 258 -3.47 -12.08 -0.63
CA ASP A 258 -3.97 -12.53 0.67
C ASP A 258 -3.69 -14.01 0.94
N LYS A 259 -4.02 -14.90 0.00
CA LYS A 259 -3.78 -16.35 0.08
C LYS A 259 -2.32 -16.68 0.35
N LYS A 260 -1.39 -15.96 -0.29
CA LYS A 260 0.06 -16.12 -0.10
C LYS A 260 0.60 -15.31 1.09
N ARG A 261 -0.24 -14.54 1.80
CA ARG A 261 0.13 -13.62 2.88
C ARG A 261 1.29 -12.68 2.51
N LEU A 262 1.28 -12.18 1.28
CA LEU A 262 2.35 -11.35 0.77
C LEU A 262 2.37 -10.01 1.50
N ARG A 263 3.55 -9.62 1.95
CA ARG A 263 3.78 -8.38 2.68
C ARG A 263 3.97 -7.23 1.71
N LEU A 264 2.90 -6.73 1.10
CA LEU A 264 2.96 -5.66 0.07
C LEU A 264 2.47 -4.30 0.57
N LEU A 265 1.95 -4.20 1.80
CA LEU A 265 1.41 -2.95 2.35
C LEU A 265 2.49 -2.21 3.17
N PRO A 266 3.00 -1.05 2.70
CA PRO A 266 4.02 -0.29 3.42
C PRO A 266 3.44 0.49 4.60
N VAL A 267 4.15 0.48 5.72
CA VAL A 267 3.95 1.35 6.88
C VAL A 267 5.23 2.13 7.11
N VAL A 268 5.13 3.46 7.13
CA VAL A 268 6.28 4.37 7.28
C VAL A 268 6.18 5.09 8.62
N ARG A 269 7.23 5.01 9.43
CA ARG A 269 7.34 5.72 10.71
C ARG A 269 8.56 6.62 10.74
N SER A 270 8.44 7.77 11.37
CA SER A 270 9.61 8.58 11.73
C SER A 270 10.25 7.96 12.97
N ASP A 271 11.57 7.78 12.97
CA ASP A 271 12.30 7.45 14.19
C ASP A 271 12.65 8.75 14.92
N ALA A 272 12.37 8.82 16.21
CA ALA A 272 12.53 10.02 17.03
C ALA A 272 13.92 10.14 17.69
N SER A 273 14.88 9.29 17.31
CA SER A 273 16.25 9.35 17.86
C SER A 273 16.89 10.72 17.62
N GLU A 274 17.40 11.37 18.68
CA GLU A 274 17.96 12.73 18.76
C GLU A 274 19.24 13.00 17.90
N GLY A 275 19.49 12.22 16.84
CA GLY A 275 20.65 12.37 15.96
C GLY A 275 20.35 13.23 14.71
N THR A 276 21.36 13.94 14.22
CA THR A 276 21.37 14.94 13.12
C THR A 276 20.87 14.45 11.74
N SER A 277 20.36 13.23 11.60
CA SER A 277 19.77 12.71 10.35
C SER A 277 18.44 11.98 10.63
N PRO A 278 17.36 12.29 9.88
CA PRO A 278 16.07 11.65 10.07
C PRO A 278 16.18 10.17 9.68
N ASN A 279 16.05 9.29 10.66
CA ASN A 279 15.92 7.87 10.44
C ASN A 279 14.43 7.55 10.20
N VAL A 280 14.13 6.76 9.18
CA VAL A 280 12.76 6.39 8.81
C VAL A 280 12.63 4.88 8.85
N GLN A 281 11.63 4.38 9.58
CA GLN A 281 11.37 2.96 9.65
C GLN A 281 10.32 2.57 8.61
N LEU A 282 10.63 1.56 7.81
CA LEU A 282 9.73 0.98 6.82
C LEU A 282 9.40 -0.46 7.21
N ALA A 283 8.10 -0.77 7.33
CA ALA A 283 7.60 -2.13 7.51
C ALA A 283 6.69 -2.51 6.34
N TRP A 284 6.66 -3.79 6.01
CA TRP A 284 5.76 -4.36 5.02
C TRP A 284 4.83 -5.36 5.67
N LEU A 285 3.53 -5.14 5.50
CA LEU A 285 2.46 -5.92 6.14
C LEU A 285 1.62 -6.67 5.10
N PRO A 286 1.06 -7.83 5.48
CA PRO A 286 0.06 -8.51 4.66
C PRO A 286 -1.31 -7.82 4.76
N PRO A 287 -2.23 -8.06 3.80
CA PRO A 287 -3.57 -7.49 3.84
C PRO A 287 -4.43 -7.92 5.05
N THR A 288 -4.33 -9.18 5.50
CA THR A 288 -5.11 -9.74 6.62
C THR A 288 -4.22 -10.21 7.79
N GLY A 289 -3.24 -9.40 8.17
CA GLY A 289 -2.34 -9.73 9.29
C GLY A 289 -3.03 -9.70 10.68
N GLU A 290 -2.44 -10.44 11.62
CA GLU A 290 -2.85 -10.47 13.03
C GLU A 290 -1.74 -9.89 13.94
N GLY A 291 -2.12 -9.43 15.13
CA GLY A 291 -1.20 -8.87 16.12
C GLY A 291 -0.32 -7.75 15.55
N LYS A 292 1.00 -7.90 15.65
CA LYS A 292 2.00 -6.93 15.13
C LYS A 292 1.94 -6.73 13.60
N SER A 293 1.30 -7.66 12.87
CA SER A 293 1.15 -7.58 11.42
C SER A 293 -0.20 -7.01 10.96
N LYS A 294 -1.10 -6.69 11.90
CA LYS A 294 -2.43 -6.13 11.61
C LYS A 294 -2.28 -4.77 10.94
N ALA A 295 -2.81 -4.64 9.72
CA ALA A 295 -2.67 -3.45 8.88
C ALA A 295 -3.98 -2.64 8.87
N PHE A 296 -3.88 -1.31 8.96
CA PHE A 296 -5.04 -0.42 8.94
C PHE A 296 -4.90 0.65 7.86
N PHE A 297 -5.87 0.70 6.95
CA PHE A 297 -5.97 1.78 5.97
C PHE A 297 -6.50 3.06 6.61
N ASN A 298 -5.97 4.19 6.15
CA ASN A 298 -6.31 5.51 6.65
C ASN A 298 -7.60 6.03 5.97
N ASN A 299 -8.72 5.94 6.68
CA ASN A 299 -10.02 6.50 6.28
C ASN A 299 -10.36 7.82 7.00
N LEU A 300 -9.38 8.46 7.64
CA LEU A 300 -9.62 9.61 8.50
C LEU A 300 -10.25 10.77 7.73
N GLY A 301 -11.28 11.39 8.30
CA GLY A 301 -12.01 12.51 7.71
C GLY A 301 -13.13 12.10 6.74
N LYS A 302 -13.46 10.81 6.61
CA LYS A 302 -14.66 10.37 5.89
C LYS A 302 -15.92 10.45 6.76
N HIS A 303 -15.92 9.77 7.91
CA HIS A 303 -17.10 9.62 8.78
C HIS A 303 -16.78 9.78 10.28
N ASP A 304 -15.78 10.60 10.61
CA ASP A 304 -15.27 10.79 11.96
C ASP A 304 -15.18 12.27 12.37
N CYS A 305 -14.64 12.53 13.55
CA CYS A 305 -14.42 13.87 14.09
C CYS A 305 -13.52 14.79 13.24
N PHE A 306 -12.85 14.27 12.20
CA PHE A 306 -12.08 15.04 11.22
C PHE A 306 -12.85 15.31 9.93
N ALA A 307 -14.09 14.85 9.78
CA ALA A 307 -14.87 15.05 8.57
C ALA A 307 -15.14 16.53 8.29
N SER A 308 -15.10 16.90 7.00
CA SER A 308 -15.41 18.26 6.56
C SER A 308 -16.90 18.55 6.80
N GLN A 309 -17.22 19.67 7.45
CA GLN A 309 -18.60 20.08 7.65
C GLN A 309 -19.14 20.79 6.40
N PRO A 310 -20.42 20.59 6.03
CA PRO A 310 -21.02 21.27 4.88
C PRO A 310 -20.99 22.78 5.08
N ARG A 311 -20.45 23.49 4.08
CA ARG A 311 -20.23 24.94 4.09
C ARG A 311 -21.51 25.69 4.45
N ARG A 312 -21.58 26.23 5.68
CA ARG A 312 -22.45 27.38 5.95
C ARG A 312 -21.77 28.61 5.33
N SER A 313 -22.56 29.54 4.81
CA SER A 313 -22.08 30.76 4.14
C SER A 313 -21.10 31.54 5.03
N VAL A 314 -19.79 31.28 4.87
CA VAL A 314 -18.70 31.91 5.60
C VAL A 314 -17.71 32.45 4.56
N ASN A 315 -17.11 33.61 4.84
CA ASN A 315 -16.04 34.21 4.04
C ASN A 315 -14.95 33.18 3.69
N GLN A 316 -14.49 33.18 2.42
CA GLN A 316 -13.51 32.21 1.89
C GLN A 316 -12.24 32.08 2.75
N SER A 317 -11.70 33.19 3.26
CA SER A 317 -10.48 33.19 4.07
C SER A 317 -10.60 32.44 5.40
N LYS A 318 -11.78 32.49 6.05
CA LYS A 318 -12.02 31.77 7.31
C LYS A 318 -12.20 30.27 7.06
N ALA A 319 -12.80 29.90 5.94
CA ALA A 319 -12.99 28.51 5.55
C ALA A 319 -11.64 27.82 5.25
N GLU A 320 -10.72 28.52 4.58
CA GLU A 320 -9.36 28.03 4.32
C GLU A 320 -8.55 27.82 5.61
N GLU A 321 -8.65 28.75 6.57
CA GLU A 321 -7.97 28.63 7.86
C GLU A 321 -8.51 27.46 8.71
N GLU A 322 -9.83 27.26 8.71
CA GLU A 322 -10.47 26.14 9.40
C GLU A 322 -10.07 24.79 8.80
N GLU A 323 -10.05 24.71 7.47
CA GLU A 323 -9.62 23.54 6.72
C GLU A 323 -8.14 23.21 6.97
N LYS A 324 -7.28 24.23 7.03
CA LYS A 324 -5.87 24.07 7.40
C LYS A 324 -5.72 23.49 8.81
N ARG A 325 -6.41 24.06 9.80
CA ARG A 325 -6.38 23.56 11.20
C ARG A 325 -6.92 22.14 11.32
N ARG A 326 -7.91 21.77 10.51
CA ARG A 326 -8.46 20.41 10.44
C ARG A 326 -7.42 19.43 9.93
N ASN A 327 -6.73 19.78 8.84
CA ASN A 327 -5.68 18.95 8.26
C ASN A 327 -4.47 18.83 9.20
N GLU A 328 -4.07 19.91 9.89
CA GLU A 328 -3.02 19.87 10.92
C GLU A 328 -3.37 18.87 12.04
N ARG A 329 -4.60 18.93 12.58
CA ARG A 329 -5.07 17.98 13.60
C ARG A 329 -5.10 16.54 13.10
N LYS A 330 -5.55 16.30 11.87
CA LYS A 330 -5.56 14.97 11.27
C LYS A 330 -4.14 14.42 11.14
N THR A 331 -3.19 15.22 10.67
CA THR A 331 -1.78 14.83 10.57
C THR A 331 -1.17 14.55 11.94
N SER A 332 -1.43 15.39 12.94
CA SER A 332 -0.95 15.14 14.31
C SER A 332 -1.52 13.85 14.90
N PHE A 333 -2.79 13.53 14.65
CA PHE A 333 -3.39 12.27 15.10
C PHE A 333 -2.73 11.05 14.42
N GLU A 334 -2.49 11.11 13.11
CA GLU A 334 -1.79 10.07 12.36
C GLU A 334 -0.37 9.85 12.89
N GLU A 335 0.36 10.93 13.19
CA GLU A 335 1.71 10.88 13.76
C GLU A 335 1.73 10.27 15.16
N ILE A 336 0.83 10.67 16.06
CA ILE A 336 0.72 10.09 17.41
C ILE A 336 0.50 8.58 17.34
N LEU A 337 -0.42 8.13 16.47
CA LEU A 337 -0.68 6.70 16.30
C LEU A 337 0.52 5.96 15.71
N LEU A 338 1.23 6.53 14.73
CA LEU A 338 2.45 5.94 14.18
C LEU A 338 3.57 5.85 15.23
N GLU A 339 3.79 6.90 16.02
CA GLU A 339 4.79 6.97 17.10
C GLU A 339 4.48 5.96 18.22
N THR A 340 3.21 5.79 18.57
CA THR A 340 2.77 4.75 19.54
C THR A 340 2.80 3.33 18.98
N GLY A 341 3.12 3.14 17.70
CA GLY A 341 3.31 1.83 17.07
C GLY A 341 2.13 1.30 16.26
N PHE A 342 1.05 2.06 16.11
CA PHE A 342 -0.10 1.68 15.28
C PHE A 342 0.34 1.51 13.80
N ASN A 343 -0.24 0.52 13.12
CA ASN A 343 0.15 0.14 11.76
C ASN A 343 -0.72 0.86 10.70
N PHE A 344 -0.43 2.14 10.45
CA PHE A 344 -1.05 2.86 9.35
C PHE A 344 -0.43 2.53 8.00
N VAL A 345 -1.23 1.92 7.13
CA VAL A 345 -0.85 1.65 5.74
C VAL A 345 -0.78 2.97 4.97
N LYS A 346 0.32 3.14 4.23
CA LYS A 346 0.56 4.37 3.46
C LYS A 346 -0.24 4.45 2.15
N LEU A 347 -0.65 3.31 1.60
CA LEU A 347 -1.43 3.25 0.35
C LEU A 347 -2.83 3.87 0.52
N SER A 348 -3.37 4.40 -0.57
CA SER A 348 -4.69 5.03 -0.57
C SER A 348 -5.85 4.06 -0.34
N LEU A 349 -7.03 4.64 -0.13
CA LEU A 349 -8.28 3.89 -0.04
C LEU A 349 -8.70 3.23 -1.35
N ASN A 350 -8.11 3.57 -2.50
CA ASN A 350 -8.40 2.87 -3.75
C ASN A 350 -7.92 1.41 -3.70
N VAL A 351 -6.74 1.19 -3.10
CA VAL A 351 -6.20 -0.17 -2.87
C VAL A 351 -7.07 -0.91 -1.85
N TYR A 352 -7.52 -0.23 -0.79
CA TYR A 352 -8.48 -0.79 0.18
C TYR A 352 -9.79 -1.23 -0.48
N GLU A 353 -10.39 -0.35 -1.29
CA GLU A 353 -11.64 -0.64 -2.00
C GLU A 353 -11.48 -1.80 -2.98
N ALA A 354 -10.32 -1.89 -3.66
CA ALA A 354 -10.01 -3.01 -4.54
C ALA A 354 -9.84 -4.34 -3.77
N LEU A 355 -9.19 -4.32 -2.59
CA LEU A 355 -9.12 -5.48 -1.68
C LEU A 355 -10.52 -5.96 -1.26
N GLN A 356 -11.37 -5.02 -0.83
CA GLN A 356 -12.74 -5.30 -0.40
C GLN A 356 -13.59 -5.89 -1.53
N LYS A 357 -13.54 -5.27 -2.73
CA LYS A 357 -14.22 -5.78 -3.93
C LYS A 357 -13.75 -7.19 -4.31
N SER A 358 -12.51 -7.54 -3.98
CA SER A 358 -11.94 -8.85 -4.27
C SER A 358 -12.27 -9.92 -3.21
N GLY A 359 -12.99 -9.55 -2.15
CA GLY A 359 -13.34 -10.45 -1.04
C GLY A 359 -12.26 -10.61 0.03
N VAL A 360 -11.28 -9.70 0.10
CA VAL A 360 -10.22 -9.70 1.11
C VAL A 360 -10.63 -8.82 2.29
N ASP A 361 -10.63 -9.37 3.51
CA ASP A 361 -11.04 -8.68 4.76
C ASP A 361 -9.96 -7.70 5.29
N SER A 362 -9.63 -6.71 4.47
CA SER A 362 -8.76 -5.60 4.87
C SER A 362 -9.47 -4.67 5.86
N ARG A 363 -8.72 -3.99 6.74
CA ARG A 363 -9.31 -3.14 7.80
C ARG A 363 -8.99 -1.67 7.59
N CYS A 364 -9.95 -0.81 7.92
CA CYS A 364 -9.72 0.62 8.13
C CYS A 364 -9.54 0.92 9.61
N VAL A 365 -8.94 2.07 9.92
CA VAL A 365 -8.94 2.58 11.30
C VAL A 365 -10.38 2.87 11.76
N SER A 366 -10.66 2.53 13.02
CA SER A 366 -11.93 2.79 13.70
C SER A 366 -11.69 3.10 15.18
N PRO A 367 -12.60 3.84 15.84
CA PRO A 367 -12.51 4.11 17.27
C PRO A 367 -12.27 2.87 18.13
N SER A 368 -13.04 1.80 17.90
CA SER A 368 -12.88 0.52 18.61
C SER A 368 -11.49 -0.10 18.41
N SER A 369 -10.96 -0.09 17.18
CA SER A 369 -9.63 -0.65 16.89
C SER A 369 -8.49 0.15 17.53
N VAL A 370 -8.65 1.47 17.68
CA VAL A 370 -7.68 2.33 18.35
C VAL A 370 -7.71 2.09 19.86
N MET A 371 -8.90 1.99 20.46
CA MET A 371 -9.06 1.64 21.87
C MET A 371 -8.49 0.24 22.16
N GLU A 372 -8.88 -0.78 21.37
CA GLU A 372 -8.35 -2.15 21.47
C GLU A 372 -6.82 -2.14 21.43
N PHE A 373 -6.22 -1.42 20.48
CA PHE A 373 -4.77 -1.28 20.40
C PHE A 373 -4.15 -0.69 21.67
N TYR A 374 -4.69 0.41 22.18
CA TYR A 374 -4.14 1.07 23.36
C TYR A 374 -4.26 0.23 24.63
N THR A 375 -5.30 -0.61 24.77
CA THR A 375 -5.40 -1.54 25.91
C THR A 375 -4.26 -2.56 25.97
N THR A 376 -3.57 -2.83 24.85
CA THR A 376 -2.46 -3.80 24.81
C THR A 376 -1.17 -3.34 25.47
N PHE A 377 -1.10 -2.09 25.95
CA PHE A 377 0.14 -1.49 26.48
C PHE A 377 0.75 -2.26 27.67
N ASN A 378 -0.07 -2.98 28.44
CA ASN A 378 0.34 -3.74 29.62
C ASN A 378 0.37 -5.26 29.39
N ASN A 379 0.25 -5.72 28.13
CA ASN A 379 0.35 -7.14 27.80
C ASN A 379 1.81 -7.62 27.87
N GLU A 380 2.04 -8.93 28.00
CA GLU A 380 3.38 -9.52 27.98
C GLU A 380 4.17 -9.20 26.70
N ASP A 381 3.46 -9.11 25.57
CA ASP A 381 4.01 -8.62 24.29
C ASP A 381 3.15 -7.44 23.77
N PRO A 382 3.43 -6.20 24.20
CA PRO A 382 2.59 -5.06 23.91
C PRO A 382 2.66 -4.66 22.44
N LEU A 383 1.51 -4.49 21.79
CA LEU A 383 1.44 -3.91 20.44
C LEU A 383 1.68 -2.41 20.49
N CYS A 384 1.18 -1.77 21.55
CA CYS A 384 1.30 -0.35 21.80
C CYS A 384 2.61 0.00 22.51
N ARG A 385 3.33 1.00 21.99
CA ARG A 385 4.64 1.48 22.46
C ARG A 385 4.54 2.86 23.11
N ILE A 386 3.55 3.08 23.98
CA ILE A 386 3.46 4.33 24.77
C ILE A 386 4.65 4.47 25.74
N GLY A 387 5.22 3.35 26.19
CA GLY A 387 6.21 3.32 27.26
C GLY A 387 5.54 3.17 28.64
N SER A 388 6.23 3.60 29.69
CA SER A 388 5.73 3.51 31.07
C SER A 388 4.56 4.47 31.31
N ILE A 389 3.50 3.99 31.94
CA ILE A 389 2.41 4.84 32.45
C ILE A 389 2.83 5.53 33.76
N SER A 390 2.21 6.66 34.09
CA SER A 390 2.52 7.57 35.22
C SER A 390 3.72 8.51 35.02
N VAL A 391 4.16 8.70 33.78
CA VAL A 391 5.13 9.74 33.38
C VAL A 391 4.42 11.05 33.01
N ASP A 392 5.19 12.13 32.91
CA ASP A 392 4.68 13.40 32.39
C ASP A 392 4.25 13.22 30.94
N VAL A 393 3.09 13.78 30.56
CA VAL A 393 2.56 13.63 29.19
C VAL A 393 3.55 14.16 28.14
N GLY A 394 4.39 15.14 28.50
CA GLY A 394 5.45 15.68 27.64
C GLY A 394 6.53 14.68 27.24
N GLU A 395 6.73 13.62 28.04
CA GLU A 395 7.71 12.56 27.77
C GLU A 395 7.12 11.42 26.92
N THR A 396 5.83 11.50 26.61
CA THR A 396 5.10 10.48 25.83
C THR A 396 4.94 10.90 24.36
N PRO A 397 4.62 9.97 23.45
CA PRO A 397 4.27 10.30 22.06
C PRO A 397 3.13 11.31 21.89
N PHE A 398 2.29 11.50 22.92
CA PHE A 398 1.20 12.49 22.90
C PHE A 398 1.70 13.94 23.02
N LYS A 399 2.91 14.16 23.56
CA LYS A 399 3.60 15.45 23.76
C LYS A 399 2.92 16.42 24.73
N ASN A 400 1.59 16.43 24.85
CA ASN A 400 0.82 17.27 25.78
C ASN A 400 -0.64 16.77 25.91
N ALA A 401 -1.42 17.44 26.76
CA ALA A 401 -2.84 17.13 26.98
C ALA A 401 -3.71 17.30 25.72
N ASP A 402 -3.35 18.21 24.80
CA ASP A 402 -4.07 18.37 23.52
C ASP A 402 -3.91 17.12 22.65
N GLY A 403 -2.73 16.50 22.62
CA GLY A 403 -2.46 15.25 21.89
C GLY A 403 -3.28 14.07 22.43
N VAL A 404 -3.38 13.93 23.77
CA VAL A 404 -4.24 12.90 24.39
C VAL A 404 -5.72 13.18 24.10
N THR A 405 -6.13 14.45 24.20
CA THR A 405 -7.50 14.88 23.90
C THR A 405 -7.87 14.59 22.45
N LEU A 406 -6.94 14.78 21.51
CA LEU A 406 -7.14 14.49 20.10
C LEU A 406 -7.46 13.00 19.87
N VAL A 407 -6.74 12.10 20.54
CA VAL A 407 -6.99 10.65 20.46
C VAL A 407 -8.32 10.28 21.11
N LEU A 408 -8.58 10.78 22.33
CA LEU A 408 -9.85 10.53 23.03
C LEU A 408 -11.06 11.05 22.24
N LYS A 409 -10.91 12.18 21.54
CA LYS A 409 -11.98 12.74 20.72
C LYS A 409 -12.35 11.83 19.56
N TYR A 410 -11.37 11.21 18.92
CA TYR A 410 -11.62 10.20 17.90
C TYR A 410 -12.27 8.94 18.49
N CYS A 411 -11.78 8.47 19.64
CA CYS A 411 -12.38 7.31 20.33
C CYS A 411 -13.83 7.55 20.76
N LYS A 412 -14.21 8.81 21.07
CA LYS A 412 -15.58 9.19 21.46
C LYS A 412 -16.63 8.99 20.36
N ASP A 413 -16.21 8.85 19.10
CA ASP A 413 -17.13 8.52 18.00
C ASP A 413 -17.65 7.06 18.10
N ASP A 414 -17.07 6.23 18.97
CA ASP A 414 -17.58 4.88 19.27
C ASP A 414 -18.86 4.90 20.11
N VAL A 415 -19.85 4.11 19.74
CA VAL A 415 -21.12 3.99 20.49
C VAL A 415 -20.92 3.44 21.92
N ASN A 416 -19.90 2.60 22.12
CA ASN A 416 -19.58 1.97 23.40
C ASN A 416 -18.37 2.64 24.06
N PHE A 417 -18.05 3.90 23.69
CA PHE A 417 -16.89 4.63 24.21
C PHE A 417 -16.75 4.58 25.73
N LEU A 418 -17.82 4.90 26.48
CA LEU A 418 -17.79 4.95 27.94
C LEU A 418 -17.62 3.56 28.59
N GLU A 419 -18.10 2.50 27.92
CA GLU A 419 -17.98 1.10 28.38
C GLU A 419 -16.56 0.57 28.15
N ASN A 420 -15.89 1.07 27.10
CA ASN A 420 -14.51 0.72 26.73
C ASN A 420 -13.45 1.59 27.41
N LEU A 421 -13.83 2.53 28.30
CA LEU A 421 -12.86 3.34 29.04
C LEU A 421 -11.97 2.54 29.99
N PRO A 422 -12.47 1.61 30.82
CA PRO A 422 -11.63 0.85 31.74
C PRO A 422 -10.49 0.13 31.01
N GLY A 423 -9.26 0.29 31.47
CA GLY A 423 -8.08 -0.29 30.84
C GLY A 423 -7.36 0.61 29.84
N LEU A 424 -7.92 1.77 29.47
CA LEU A 424 -7.28 2.66 28.49
C LEU A 424 -6.20 3.55 29.14
N PRO A 425 -4.96 3.59 28.62
CA PRO A 425 -3.87 4.44 29.11
C PRO A 425 -3.93 5.88 28.56
N LEU A 426 -5.11 6.49 28.56
CA LEU A 426 -5.36 7.82 27.96
C LEU A 426 -5.91 8.84 28.96
N LEU A 427 -5.84 8.55 30.26
CA LEU A 427 -6.30 9.48 31.30
C LEU A 427 -5.21 10.47 31.64
N VAL A 428 -5.48 11.77 31.50
CA VAL A 428 -4.59 12.83 32.01
C VAL A 428 -5.14 13.37 33.32
N THR A 429 -4.30 13.40 34.34
CA THR A 429 -4.62 14.02 35.64
C THR A 429 -4.02 15.42 35.77
N GLN A 430 -4.50 16.22 36.72
CA GLN A 430 -4.08 17.63 36.87
C GLN A 430 -2.60 17.85 37.19
N ASP A 431 -1.89 16.80 37.61
CA ASP A 431 -0.44 16.77 37.77
C ASP A 431 0.31 16.55 36.44
N ASN A 432 -0.39 16.66 35.30
CA ASN A 432 0.13 16.50 33.94
C ASN A 432 0.73 15.11 33.65
N ARG A 433 0.16 14.07 34.28
CA ARG A 433 0.63 12.68 34.09
C ARG A 433 -0.37 11.83 33.33
N LEU A 434 0.16 10.94 32.50
CA LEU A 434 -0.61 9.94 31.77
C LEU A 434 -0.89 8.73 32.65
N ARG A 435 -2.15 8.30 32.73
CA ARG A 435 -2.63 7.22 33.58
C ARG A 435 -3.62 6.34 32.83
N GLU A 436 -3.89 5.18 33.43
CA GLU A 436 -4.95 4.28 33.00
C GLU A 436 -6.30 4.69 33.59
N PHE A 437 -7.36 4.61 32.79
CA PHE A 437 -8.72 4.66 33.29
C PHE A 437 -9.02 3.37 34.06
N SER A 438 -9.25 3.48 35.38
CA SER A 438 -9.48 2.31 36.23
C SER A 438 -10.76 2.48 37.06
N SER A 439 -11.59 1.44 37.09
CA SER A 439 -12.73 1.36 38.01
C SER A 439 -12.30 1.07 39.46
N CYS A 440 -11.06 0.59 39.66
CA CYS A 440 -10.51 0.35 41.00
C CYS A 440 -9.91 1.63 41.61
N ASP A 441 -9.44 2.56 40.78
CA ASP A 441 -8.90 3.86 41.18
C ASP A 441 -9.57 5.01 40.38
N PRO A 442 -10.89 5.23 40.58
CA PRO A 442 -11.62 6.24 39.83
C PRO A 442 -11.13 7.65 40.18
N LYS A 443 -11.04 8.53 39.18
CA LYS A 443 -10.60 9.93 39.35
C LYS A 443 -11.78 10.90 39.41
N PHE A 444 -11.59 12.03 40.09
CA PHE A 444 -12.61 13.04 40.26
C PHE A 444 -12.84 13.81 38.95
N LEU A 445 -14.07 13.74 38.44
CA LEU A 445 -14.53 14.55 37.32
C LEU A 445 -15.23 15.81 37.86
N SER A 446 -14.45 16.83 38.24
CA SER A 446 -14.95 18.01 38.95
C SER A 446 -14.47 19.32 38.32
N ARG A 447 -15.24 20.40 38.52
CA ARG A 447 -14.86 21.78 38.19
C ARG A 447 -14.03 22.42 39.31
N TYR A 448 -14.06 21.85 40.51
CA TYR A 448 -13.45 22.38 41.73
C TYR A 448 -12.03 21.86 41.93
N LEU A 449 -11.18 22.07 40.93
CA LEU A 449 -9.84 21.47 40.84
C LEU A 449 -8.83 22.14 41.79
N ASP A 450 -8.99 23.45 42.00
CA ASP A 450 -8.06 24.28 42.78
C ASP A 450 -8.31 24.19 44.29
N ILE A 451 -9.39 23.54 44.71
CA ILE A 451 -9.77 23.43 46.13
C ILE A 451 -8.77 22.57 46.90
N LEU A 452 -8.14 21.57 46.24
CA LEU A 452 -7.14 20.70 46.85
C LEU A 452 -5.82 20.71 46.04
N PRO A 453 -4.99 21.77 46.15
CA PRO A 453 -3.82 21.96 45.29
C PRO A 453 -2.71 20.92 45.47
N GLN A 454 -2.65 20.22 46.60
CA GLN A 454 -1.68 19.14 46.85
C GLN A 454 -2.19 17.75 46.40
N CYS A 455 -3.38 17.67 45.81
CA CYS A 455 -4.06 16.43 45.45
C CYS A 455 -4.42 16.36 43.96
N ARG A 456 -3.62 17.00 43.11
CA ARG A 456 -3.87 17.15 41.67
C ARG A 456 -3.96 15.80 40.95
N GLU A 457 -3.25 14.79 41.43
CA GLU A 457 -3.27 13.43 40.90
C GLU A 457 -4.65 12.73 40.99
N MET A 458 -5.54 13.25 41.84
CA MET A 458 -6.88 12.68 42.02
C MET A 458 -7.91 13.24 41.04
N PHE A 459 -7.60 14.32 40.35
CA PHE A 459 -8.53 15.04 39.47
C PHE A 459 -8.16 14.87 38.00
N VAL A 460 -9.18 14.69 37.16
CA VAL A 460 -9.02 14.72 35.71
C VAL A 460 -8.56 16.11 35.27
N ASP A 461 -7.63 16.16 34.31
CA ASP A 461 -7.18 17.41 33.70
C ASP A 461 -8.36 18.26 33.18
N ASN A 462 -8.26 19.58 33.30
CA ASN A 462 -9.38 20.48 33.05
C ASN A 462 -9.66 20.57 31.56
N HIS A 463 -8.62 20.53 30.74
CA HIS A 463 -8.75 20.55 29.29
C HIS A 463 -9.44 19.27 28.81
N VAL A 464 -8.96 18.10 29.24
CA VAL A 464 -9.58 16.81 28.91
C VAL A 464 -11.03 16.74 29.39
N ARG A 465 -11.31 17.18 30.62
CA ARG A 465 -12.67 17.24 31.18
C ARG A 465 -13.61 18.06 30.31
N ILE A 466 -13.20 19.26 29.89
CA ILE A 466 -14.05 20.17 29.11
C ILE A 466 -14.24 19.66 27.68
N GLN A 467 -13.17 19.18 27.03
CA GLN A 467 -13.24 18.80 25.62
C GLN A 467 -13.90 17.43 25.39
N ILE A 468 -13.72 16.48 26.31
CA ILE A 468 -14.15 15.10 26.12
C ILE A 468 -15.33 14.74 27.02
N PHE A 469 -15.34 15.17 28.28
CA PHE A 469 -16.27 14.64 29.30
C PHE A 469 -17.25 15.69 29.86
N ASP A 470 -17.53 16.77 29.11
CA ASP A 470 -18.51 17.81 29.49
C ASP A 470 -19.96 17.43 29.11
N ASP A 471 -20.30 16.15 29.22
CA ASP A 471 -21.65 15.63 28.99
C ASP A 471 -22.23 14.96 30.25
N ALA A 472 -23.55 14.78 30.27
CA ALA A 472 -24.27 14.24 31.42
C ALA A 472 -24.08 12.72 31.62
N LEU A 473 -23.50 12.01 30.65
CA LEU A 473 -23.32 10.56 30.70
C LEU A 473 -21.95 10.20 31.27
N SER A 474 -20.92 11.01 31.00
CA SER A 474 -19.55 10.79 31.46
C SER A 474 -19.43 10.57 32.98
N PRO A 475 -20.09 11.36 33.86
CA PRO A 475 -20.03 11.11 35.31
C PRO A 475 -20.62 9.78 35.77
N LYS A 476 -21.40 9.08 34.93
CA LYS A 476 -22.00 7.77 35.25
C LYS A 476 -21.04 6.61 35.00
N SER A 477 -19.91 6.84 34.32
CA SER A 477 -18.92 5.80 34.04
C SER A 477 -18.19 5.40 35.34
N PRO A 478 -17.93 4.10 35.56
CA PRO A 478 -17.30 3.60 36.80
C PRO A 478 -15.85 4.03 36.99
N VAL A 479 -15.21 4.60 35.96
CA VAL A 479 -13.83 5.13 36.03
C VAL A 479 -13.76 6.53 36.63
N PHE A 480 -14.91 7.16 36.88
CA PHE A 480 -15.01 8.47 37.50
C PHE A 480 -15.76 8.43 38.83
N LYS A 481 -15.44 9.38 39.69
CA LYS A 481 -16.17 9.62 40.96
C LYS A 481 -16.57 11.09 41.09
N CYS A 482 -17.71 11.32 41.74
CA CYS A 482 -18.17 12.65 42.07
C CYS A 482 -17.33 13.24 43.21
N PHE A 483 -17.02 14.53 43.12
CA PHE A 483 -16.34 15.25 44.20
C PHE A 483 -17.36 15.99 45.06
N GLY A 484 -17.70 15.41 46.21
CA GLY A 484 -18.65 15.96 47.17
C GLY A 484 -17.99 16.49 48.45
N VAL A 485 -18.83 16.86 49.43
CA VAL A 485 -18.38 17.39 50.72
C VAL A 485 -17.62 16.34 51.54
N GLN A 486 -18.01 15.07 51.46
CA GLN A 486 -17.38 13.98 52.22
C GLN A 486 -15.96 13.72 51.73
N GLU A 487 -15.77 13.71 50.41
CA GLU A 487 -14.51 13.49 49.72
C GLU A 487 -13.57 14.66 49.89
N PHE A 488 -14.11 15.88 49.89
CA PHE A 488 -13.34 17.08 50.26
C PHE A 488 -12.85 16.99 51.71
N ALA A 489 -13.73 16.70 52.67
CA ALA A 489 -13.36 16.56 54.08
C ALA A 489 -12.31 15.47 54.29
N ALA A 490 -12.46 14.32 53.63
CA ALA A 490 -11.53 13.20 53.73
C ALA A 490 -10.11 13.55 53.23
N ASN A 491 -9.96 14.49 52.29
CA ASN A 491 -8.67 14.85 51.70
C ASN A 491 -8.13 16.21 52.18
N LEU A 492 -8.90 16.96 52.97
CA LEU A 492 -8.54 18.29 53.45
C LEU A 492 -7.23 18.30 54.26
N HIS A 493 -6.99 17.24 55.04
CA HIS A 493 -5.78 17.06 55.85
C HIS A 493 -4.49 17.04 55.03
N ARG A 494 -4.56 16.69 53.74
CA ARG A 494 -3.40 16.63 52.82
C ARG A 494 -2.99 18.01 52.31
N THR A 495 -3.87 19.00 52.42
CA THR A 495 -3.63 20.37 51.94
C THR A 495 -3.42 21.39 53.05
N LEU A 496 -3.78 21.04 54.28
CA LEU A 496 -3.57 21.91 55.44
C LEU A 496 -2.08 21.89 55.88
N PRO A 497 -1.53 23.03 56.33
CA PRO A 497 -0.20 23.07 56.93
C PRO A 497 -0.07 22.08 58.11
N PRO A 498 1.13 21.53 58.37
CA PRO A 498 1.36 20.54 59.43
C PRO A 498 0.90 20.99 60.83
N SER A 499 0.86 22.29 61.08
CA SER A 499 0.42 22.91 62.33
C SER A 499 -1.08 22.78 62.62
N ILE A 500 -1.91 22.48 61.61
CA ILE A 500 -3.38 22.36 61.74
C ILE A 500 -3.82 20.89 61.68
N SER A 501 -3.10 20.03 60.95
CA SER A 501 -3.47 18.60 60.80
C SER A 501 -3.36 17.79 62.10
N VAL A 502 -2.50 18.19 63.06
CA VAL A 502 -2.39 17.54 64.38
C VAL A 502 -3.66 17.73 65.23
N ALA A 503 -4.45 18.77 64.98
CA ALA A 503 -5.67 19.06 65.74
C ALA A 503 -6.92 18.30 65.23
N MET A 504 -6.87 17.67 64.05
CA MET A 504 -7.99 16.87 63.49
C MET A 504 -7.79 15.35 63.64
N GLY A 505 -6.70 14.91 64.27
CA GLY A 505 -6.35 13.50 64.45
C GLY A 505 -6.72 12.90 65.82
N THR A 506 -7.78 13.37 66.47
CA THR A 506 -8.36 12.79 67.69
C THR A 506 -9.84 12.60 67.58
#